data_AF-K1QLP6-F1
#
_entry.id   AF-K1QLP6-F1
#
_cell.length_a   1.000
_cell.length_b   1.000
_cell.length_c   1.000
_cell.angle_alpha   90.00
_cell.angle_beta   90.00
_cell.angle_gamma   90.00
#
_symmetry.space_group_name_H-M   'P 1'
#
loop_
_entity.id
_entity.type
_entity.pdbx_description
1 polymer ?
#
loop_
_entity_poly.entity_id
_entity_poly.type
_entity_poly.pdbx_seq_one_letter_code
_entity_poly.pdbx_strand_id
1 'polypeptide(L)'
;MYGVIGKCRTHNLTIDCKVDMFDKIIKPILLYGCEVWGFHNTNLLEKLHLKFCKHILNLRTSTPNFMVYGELGRYPLTINVKVRMISFWGKLVNFQNSKLSAKLFNVLKNFNNPWCAAIKKTLNQCGLTYIWYQNTINIPWLKSKVYIILLDQFKQSWYSEVHYSPKGLNYRIFKKSLDFEKYLLTLPTQLCKKCCNFRTGNAKLPIEIGRWFNIHRENRICKLCTCNEIGDEFLYLFKCTDVYISNSRVRCLPKYFITNPNVVKFEKLFNVTNINQLTNICKLLDTIFERVSSLG
;
A
#
# COMPACT_ATOMS: atom_id res chain seq x y z
N MET A 1 7.04 0.31 -18.16
CA MET A 1 5.97 0.85 -17.28
C MET A 1 4.99 1.75 -18.03
N TYR A 2 5.42 2.89 -18.58
CA TYR A 2 4.50 3.85 -19.22
C TYR A 2 3.74 3.31 -20.44
N GLY A 3 4.35 2.44 -21.25
CA GLY A 3 3.65 1.77 -22.35
C GLY A 3 2.48 0.88 -21.87
N VAL A 4 2.66 0.17 -20.76
CA VAL A 4 1.58 -0.62 -20.13
C VAL A 4 0.48 0.31 -19.63
N ILE A 5 0.85 1.37 -18.91
CA ILE A 5 -0.11 2.38 -18.43
C ILE A 5 -0.90 3.00 -19.60
N GLY A 6 -0.24 3.32 -20.71
CA GLY A 6 -0.87 3.85 -21.92
C GLY A 6 -1.92 2.90 -22.46
N LYS A 7 -1.56 1.63 -22.68
CA LYS A 7 -2.51 0.59 -23.13
C LYS A 7 -3.65 0.36 -22.13
N CYS A 8 -3.38 0.40 -20.82
CA CYS A 8 -4.45 0.27 -19.83
C CYS A 8 -5.44 1.45 -19.85
N ARG A 9 -5.00 2.64 -20.28
CA ARG A 9 -5.86 3.82 -20.44
C ARG A 9 -6.70 3.72 -21.71
N THR A 10 -6.11 3.30 -22.83
CA THR A 10 -6.85 3.13 -24.09
C THR A 10 -7.99 2.12 -23.96
N HIS A 11 -7.78 1.04 -23.20
CA HIS A 11 -8.78 -0.01 -23.00
C HIS A 11 -9.61 0.16 -21.71
N ASN A 12 -9.51 1.29 -21.00
CA ASN A 12 -10.25 1.56 -19.76
C ASN A 12 -10.25 0.40 -18.74
N LEU A 13 -9.10 -0.27 -18.57
CA LEU A 13 -9.01 -1.47 -17.74
C LEU A 13 -9.27 -1.17 -16.26
N THR A 14 -9.83 -2.16 -15.56
CA THR A 14 -10.02 -2.17 -14.11
C THR A 14 -8.67 -2.19 -13.37
N ILE A 15 -8.70 -1.86 -12.08
CA ILE A 15 -7.49 -1.68 -11.26
C ILE A 15 -6.75 -3.00 -11.07
N ASP A 16 -7.47 -4.08 -10.82
CA ASP A 16 -6.95 -5.44 -10.73
C ASP A 16 -6.25 -5.88 -12.01
N CYS A 17 -6.86 -5.68 -13.19
CA CYS A 17 -6.23 -5.99 -14.47
C CYS A 17 -4.93 -5.20 -14.68
N LYS A 18 -4.90 -3.92 -14.31
CA LYS A 18 -3.68 -3.10 -14.39
C LYS A 18 -2.56 -3.65 -13.52
N VAL A 19 -2.91 -4.10 -12.32
CA VAL A 19 -1.95 -4.66 -11.37
C VAL A 19 -1.48 -6.04 -11.86
N ASP A 20 -2.36 -6.88 -12.39
CA ASP A 20 -2.01 -8.18 -12.99
C ASP A 20 -1.06 -8.02 -14.19
N MET A 21 -1.32 -7.02 -15.06
CA MET A 21 -0.41 -6.67 -16.14
C MET A 21 0.99 -6.26 -15.64
N PHE A 22 1.08 -5.56 -14.51
CA PHE A 22 2.37 -5.25 -13.90
C PHE A 22 3.11 -6.51 -13.47
N ASP A 23 2.42 -7.43 -12.81
CA ASP A 23 3.00 -8.69 -12.34
C ASP A 23 3.48 -9.58 -13.48
N LYS A 24 2.76 -9.60 -14.60
CA LYS A 24 3.07 -10.46 -15.75
C LYS A 24 4.10 -9.85 -16.70
N ILE A 25 4.12 -8.53 -16.88
CA ILE A 25 4.97 -7.86 -17.88
C ILE A 25 6.16 -7.15 -17.22
N ILE A 26 5.90 -6.33 -16.20
CA ILE A 26 6.93 -5.42 -15.66
C ILE A 26 7.78 -6.13 -14.60
N LYS A 27 7.15 -6.85 -13.67
CA LYS A 27 7.85 -7.54 -12.58
C LYS A 27 8.91 -8.53 -13.08
N PRO A 28 8.70 -9.34 -14.14
CA PRO A 28 9.74 -10.24 -14.64
C PRO A 28 10.95 -9.48 -15.21
N ILE A 29 10.71 -8.38 -15.92
CA ILE A 29 11.77 -7.53 -16.49
C ILE A 29 12.59 -6.89 -15.35
N LEU A 30 11.92 -6.36 -14.33
CA LEU A 30 12.59 -5.72 -13.18
C LEU A 30 13.37 -6.71 -12.31
N LEU A 31 12.89 -7.94 -12.19
CA LEU A 31 13.50 -8.98 -11.37
C LEU A 31 14.42 -9.92 -12.16
N TYR A 32 14.74 -9.57 -13.40
CA TYR A 32 15.64 -10.38 -14.22
C TYR A 32 17.06 -10.36 -13.64
N GLY A 33 17.62 -11.53 -13.36
CA GLY A 33 18.96 -11.69 -12.79
C GLY A 33 19.13 -11.18 -11.36
N CYS A 34 18.03 -10.88 -10.65
CA CYS A 34 18.09 -10.30 -9.31
C CYS A 34 18.72 -11.25 -8.27
N GLU A 35 18.91 -12.53 -8.61
CA GLU A 35 19.67 -13.47 -7.81
C GLU A 35 21.14 -13.03 -7.62
N VAL A 36 21.71 -12.36 -8.62
CA VAL A 36 23.12 -11.96 -8.65
C VAL A 36 23.30 -10.53 -8.20
N TRP A 37 22.56 -9.56 -8.78
CA TRP A 37 22.74 -8.13 -8.47
C TRP A 37 21.87 -7.62 -7.31
N GLY A 38 20.89 -8.40 -6.85
CA GLY A 38 19.89 -7.97 -5.87
C GLY A 38 20.40 -7.59 -4.48
N PHE A 39 21.68 -7.84 -4.20
CA PHE A 39 22.37 -7.38 -2.99
C PHE A 39 22.63 -5.87 -2.98
N HIS A 40 22.65 -5.25 -4.16
CA HIS A 40 22.86 -3.81 -4.30
C HIS A 40 21.56 -3.02 -4.07
N ASN A 41 21.61 -1.70 -4.23
CA ASN A 41 20.53 -0.77 -3.90
C ASN A 41 19.19 -1.10 -4.58
N THR A 42 18.28 -1.73 -3.82
CA THR A 42 16.93 -2.07 -4.26
C THR A 42 15.93 -0.91 -4.16
N ASN A 43 16.36 0.27 -3.68
CA ASN A 43 15.47 1.43 -3.49
C ASN A 43 14.85 1.91 -4.82
N LEU A 44 15.58 1.77 -5.94
CA LEU A 44 15.08 2.18 -7.25
C LEU A 44 13.88 1.31 -7.68
N LEU A 45 13.92 0.01 -7.40
CA LEU A 45 12.82 -0.93 -7.70
C LEU A 45 11.55 -0.52 -6.93
N GLU A 46 11.68 -0.23 -5.64
CA GLU A 46 10.54 0.16 -4.82
C GLU A 46 9.99 1.54 -5.23
N LYS A 47 10.86 2.49 -5.58
CA LYS A 47 10.40 3.78 -6.12
C LYS A 47 9.56 3.59 -7.39
N LEU A 48 9.96 2.70 -8.28
CA LEU A 48 9.21 2.41 -9.51
C LEU A 48 7.88 1.73 -9.18
N HIS A 49 7.89 0.70 -8.33
CA HIS A 49 6.69 -0.01 -7.90
C HIS A 49 5.68 0.93 -7.22
N LEU A 50 6.13 1.74 -6.26
CA LEU A 50 5.29 2.72 -5.58
C LEU A 50 4.76 3.81 -6.52
N LYS A 51 5.59 4.27 -7.47
CA LYS A 51 5.17 5.23 -8.49
C LYS A 51 4.06 4.64 -9.36
N PHE A 52 4.18 3.38 -9.74
CA PHE A 52 3.15 2.67 -10.48
C PHE A 52 1.84 2.55 -9.67
N CYS A 53 1.91 2.12 -8.42
CA CYS A 53 0.75 1.99 -7.53
C CYS A 53 0.03 3.33 -7.30
N LYS A 54 0.79 4.39 -6.98
CA LYS A 54 0.26 5.76 -6.81
C LYS A 54 -0.41 6.26 -8.09
N HIS A 55 0.19 5.98 -9.24
CA HIS A 55 -0.34 6.40 -10.53
C HIS A 55 -1.64 5.69 -10.90
N ILE A 56 -1.79 4.39 -10.62
CA ILE A 56 -3.05 3.66 -10.87
C ILE A 56 -4.19 4.20 -10.01
N LEU A 57 -3.91 4.43 -8.73
CA LEU A 57 -4.89 4.95 -7.77
C LEU A 57 -5.15 6.45 -7.92
N ASN A 58 -4.36 7.15 -8.75
CA ASN A 58 -4.40 8.60 -8.92
C ASN A 58 -4.13 9.38 -7.62
N LEU A 59 -3.20 8.87 -6.80
CA LEU A 59 -2.78 9.46 -5.54
C LEU A 59 -1.60 10.41 -5.74
N ARG A 60 -1.42 11.34 -4.79
CA ARG A 60 -0.27 12.26 -4.80
C ARG A 60 1.03 11.52 -4.55
N THR A 61 2.14 12.08 -5.03
CA THR A 61 3.49 11.56 -4.75
C THR A 61 3.80 11.58 -3.25
N SER A 62 3.25 12.53 -2.50
CA SER A 62 3.38 12.70 -1.05
C SER A 62 2.55 11.73 -0.21
N THR A 63 1.68 10.91 -0.81
CA THR A 63 0.87 9.95 -0.05
C THR A 63 1.78 8.90 0.61
N PRO A 64 1.58 8.59 1.91
CA PRO A 64 2.38 7.60 2.61
C PRO A 64 2.35 6.22 1.96
N ASN A 65 3.49 5.54 1.94
CA ASN A 65 3.63 4.26 1.23
C ASN A 65 2.79 3.15 1.86
N PHE A 66 2.63 3.12 3.19
CA PHE A 66 1.79 2.12 3.86
C PHE A 66 0.33 2.18 3.41
N MET A 67 -0.23 3.37 3.15
CA MET A 67 -1.60 3.49 2.64
C MET A 67 -1.71 2.93 1.22
N VAL A 68 -0.72 3.21 0.37
CA VAL A 68 -0.70 2.72 -1.01
C VAL A 68 -0.63 1.20 -1.06
N TYR A 69 0.25 0.60 -0.26
CA TYR A 69 0.33 -0.86 -0.11
C TYR A 69 -0.93 -1.44 0.52
N GLY A 70 -1.51 -0.74 1.49
CA GLY A 70 -2.76 -1.12 2.14
C GLY A 70 -3.91 -1.22 1.13
N GLU A 71 -4.19 -0.18 0.35
CA GLU A 71 -5.32 -0.18 -0.59
C GLU A 71 -5.23 -1.30 -1.64
N LEU A 72 -4.03 -1.59 -2.14
CA LEU A 72 -3.80 -2.62 -3.16
C LEU A 72 -3.51 -4.01 -2.59
N GLY A 73 -3.35 -4.17 -1.27
CA GLY A 73 -2.90 -5.44 -0.66
C GLY A 73 -1.53 -5.89 -1.18
N ARG A 74 -0.62 -4.94 -1.43
CA ARG A 74 0.68 -5.20 -2.07
C ARG A 74 1.82 -5.15 -1.07
N TYR A 75 2.92 -5.80 -1.42
CA TYR A 75 4.15 -5.81 -0.63
C TYR A 75 5.37 -5.43 -1.49
N PRO A 76 6.48 -4.99 -0.89
CA PRO A 76 7.70 -4.62 -1.59
C PRO A 76 8.24 -5.74 -2.49
N LEU A 77 8.74 -5.37 -3.67
CA LEU A 77 9.44 -6.28 -4.57
C LEU A 77 10.74 -6.80 -3.97
N THR A 78 11.35 -6.09 -3.01
CA THR A 78 12.55 -6.52 -2.27
C THR A 78 12.39 -7.91 -1.63
N ILE A 79 11.18 -8.28 -1.21
CA ILE A 79 10.89 -9.62 -0.67
C ILE A 79 11.13 -10.69 -1.75
N ASN A 80 10.63 -10.46 -2.97
CA ASN A 80 10.84 -11.36 -4.10
C ASN A 80 12.33 -11.46 -4.48
N VAL A 81 13.06 -10.34 -4.45
CA VAL A 81 14.51 -10.30 -4.70
C VAL A 81 15.25 -11.16 -3.70
N LYS A 82 15.04 -10.93 -2.39
CA LYS A 82 15.69 -11.69 -1.31
C LYS A 82 15.42 -13.19 -1.40
N VAL A 83 14.17 -13.58 -1.68
CA VAL A 83 13.78 -14.99 -1.83
C VAL A 83 14.47 -15.65 -3.03
N ARG A 84 14.58 -14.93 -4.17
CA ARG A 84 15.28 -15.43 -5.35
C ARG A 84 16.79 -15.57 -5.12
N MET A 85 17.41 -14.57 -4.48
CA MET A 85 18.83 -14.64 -4.06
C MET A 85 19.10 -15.84 -3.17
N ILE A 86 18.27 -16.07 -2.14
CA ILE A 86 18.43 -17.20 -1.23
C ILE A 86 18.22 -18.53 -1.95
N SER A 87 17.23 -18.62 -2.85
CA SER A 87 17.02 -19.84 -3.64
C SER A 87 18.22 -20.15 -4.53
N PHE A 88 18.83 -19.14 -5.14
CA PHE A 88 20.04 -19.30 -5.95
C PHE A 88 21.25 -19.71 -5.10
N TRP A 89 21.45 -19.06 -3.97
CA TRP A 89 22.48 -19.46 -3.01
C TRP A 89 22.33 -20.92 -2.57
N GLY A 90 21.12 -21.36 -2.22
CA GLY A 90 20.86 -22.76 -1.87
C GLY A 90 21.20 -23.74 -3.00
N LYS A 91 21.00 -23.34 -4.27
CA LYS A 91 21.46 -24.14 -5.42
C LYS A 91 22.98 -24.22 -5.48
N LEU A 92 23.70 -23.11 -5.28
CA LEU A 92 25.18 -23.11 -5.29
C LEU A 92 25.75 -24.02 -4.19
N VAL A 93 25.15 -24.02 -3.01
CA VAL A 93 25.55 -24.90 -1.90
C VAL A 93 25.34 -26.37 -2.24
N ASN A 94 24.21 -26.73 -2.86
CA ASN A 94 23.95 -28.13 -3.22
C ASN A 94 24.81 -28.65 -4.39
N PHE A 95 25.31 -27.80 -5.29
CA PHE A 95 26.03 -28.19 -6.50
C PHE A 95 27.56 -27.95 -6.44
N GLN A 96 28.14 -27.89 -5.23
CA GLN A 96 29.54 -27.50 -4.93
C GLN A 96 30.61 -27.95 -5.94
N ASN A 97 30.50 -29.16 -6.53
CA ASN A 97 31.55 -29.73 -7.37
C ASN A 97 31.22 -29.85 -8.86
N SER A 98 29.94 -29.74 -9.26
CA SER A 98 29.52 -30.05 -10.64
C SER A 98 29.46 -28.84 -11.56
N LYS A 99 29.19 -27.64 -11.02
CA LYS A 99 29.01 -26.42 -11.82
C LYS A 99 30.09 -25.39 -11.53
N LEU A 100 30.54 -24.68 -12.57
CA LEU A 100 31.52 -23.58 -12.46
C LEU A 100 31.06 -22.51 -11.45
N SER A 101 29.77 -22.19 -11.45
CA SER A 101 29.20 -21.20 -10.51
C SER A 101 29.35 -21.61 -9.05
N ALA A 102 29.28 -22.91 -8.74
CA ALA A 102 29.44 -23.43 -7.39
C ALA A 102 30.91 -23.44 -6.95
N LYS A 103 31.82 -23.82 -7.87
CA LYS A 103 33.27 -23.70 -7.65
C LYS A 103 33.68 -22.26 -7.38
N LEU A 104 33.18 -21.33 -8.19
CA LEU A 104 33.40 -19.89 -8.01
C LEU A 104 32.87 -19.41 -6.65
N PHE A 105 31.69 -19.87 -6.24
CA PHE A 105 31.13 -19.53 -4.94
C PHE A 105 32.02 -19.98 -3.77
N ASN A 106 32.62 -21.17 -3.83
CA ASN A 106 33.53 -21.64 -2.79
C ASN A 106 34.76 -20.73 -2.66
N VAL A 107 35.29 -20.24 -3.79
CA VAL A 107 36.37 -19.24 -3.78
C VAL A 107 35.87 -17.92 -3.20
N LEU A 108 34.72 -17.42 -3.66
CA LEU A 108 34.11 -16.16 -3.19
C LEU A 108 33.74 -16.17 -1.70
N LYS A 109 33.44 -17.34 -1.13
CA LYS A 109 33.18 -17.50 0.31
C LYS A 109 34.41 -17.13 1.14
N ASN A 110 35.61 -17.35 0.62
CA ASN A 110 36.87 -17.01 1.29
C ASN A 110 37.21 -15.51 1.15
N PHE A 111 36.81 -14.88 0.04
CA PHE A 111 37.05 -13.46 -0.23
C PHE A 111 35.84 -12.60 0.15
N ASN A 112 35.54 -12.50 1.45
CA ASN A 112 34.59 -11.60 2.13
C ASN A 112 33.64 -10.77 1.23
N ASN A 113 32.84 -11.43 0.38
CA ASN A 113 32.17 -10.78 -0.74
C ASN A 113 30.88 -10.08 -0.29
N PRO A 114 30.54 -8.87 -0.79
CA PRO A 114 29.32 -8.15 -0.42
C PRO A 114 28.03 -8.93 -0.70
N TRP A 115 28.01 -9.77 -1.73
CA TRP A 115 26.87 -10.64 -2.04
C TRP A 115 26.70 -11.73 -0.97
N CYS A 116 27.78 -12.39 -0.55
CA CYS A 116 27.77 -13.37 0.54
C CYS A 116 27.32 -12.71 1.85
N ALA A 117 27.81 -11.50 2.14
CA ALA A 117 27.41 -10.72 3.30
C ALA A 117 25.92 -10.37 3.27
N ALA A 118 25.36 -10.03 2.11
CA ALA A 118 23.93 -9.75 1.95
C ALA A 118 23.05 -10.99 2.18
N ILE A 119 23.49 -12.17 1.74
CA ILE A 119 22.77 -13.42 2.02
C ILE A 119 22.81 -13.74 3.50
N LYS A 120 24.00 -13.70 4.12
CA LYS A 120 24.16 -13.93 5.55
C LYS A 120 23.30 -12.94 6.36
N LYS A 121 23.28 -11.66 5.98
CA LYS A 121 22.40 -10.65 6.57
C LYS A 121 20.92 -11.00 6.42
N THR A 122 20.50 -11.48 5.26
CA THR A 122 19.09 -11.87 5.04
C THR A 122 18.70 -13.10 5.86
N LEU A 123 19.58 -14.10 5.97
CA LEU A 123 19.36 -15.27 6.83
C LEU A 123 19.31 -14.87 8.30
N ASN A 124 20.21 -14.00 8.75
CA ASN A 124 20.22 -13.46 10.12
C ASN A 124 18.92 -12.70 10.43
N GLN A 125 18.45 -11.85 9.50
CA GLN A 125 17.17 -11.15 9.63
C GLN A 125 15.99 -12.12 9.75
N CYS A 126 16.08 -13.30 9.14
CA CYS A 126 15.06 -14.34 9.25
C CYS A 126 15.25 -15.27 10.47
N GLY A 127 16.29 -15.08 11.29
CA GLY A 127 16.64 -16.01 12.38
C GLY A 127 17.16 -17.37 11.91
N LEU A 128 17.62 -17.48 10.66
CA LEU A 128 18.05 -18.71 9.99
C LEU A 128 19.57 -18.82 9.83
N THR A 129 20.33 -18.20 10.73
CA THR A 129 21.80 -18.13 10.67
C THR A 129 22.47 -19.51 10.59
N TYR A 130 21.90 -20.51 11.27
CA TYR A 130 22.44 -21.88 11.32
C TYR A 130 22.51 -22.55 9.94
N ILE A 131 21.62 -22.19 9.01
CA ILE A 131 21.57 -22.77 7.66
C ILE A 131 22.83 -22.42 6.86
N TRP A 132 23.48 -21.29 7.17
CA TRP A 132 24.71 -20.87 6.48
C TRP A 132 25.86 -21.88 6.59
N TYR A 133 25.87 -22.68 7.66
CA TYR A 133 26.91 -23.67 7.93
C TYR A 133 26.54 -25.08 7.43
N GLN A 134 25.34 -25.27 6.89
CA GLN A 134 24.91 -26.57 6.37
C GLN A 134 25.47 -26.81 4.96
N ASN A 135 25.87 -28.05 4.69
CA ASN A 135 26.40 -28.48 3.38
C ASN A 135 25.28 -28.81 2.38
N THR A 136 24.09 -29.17 2.87
CA THR A 136 22.93 -29.53 2.04
C THR A 136 21.70 -28.77 2.51
N ILE A 137 20.95 -28.22 1.56
CA ILE A 137 19.82 -27.33 1.84
C ILE A 137 18.59 -27.78 1.07
N ASN A 138 17.46 -27.92 1.78
CA ASN A 138 16.15 -28.08 1.15
C ASN A 138 15.68 -26.72 0.58
N ILE A 139 15.89 -26.52 -0.73
CA ILE A 139 15.61 -25.24 -1.41
C ILE A 139 14.10 -24.89 -1.40
N PRO A 140 13.16 -25.81 -1.72
CA PRO A 140 11.73 -25.52 -1.62
C PRO A 140 11.32 -25.04 -0.23
N TRP A 141 11.77 -25.74 0.83
CA TRP A 141 11.47 -25.36 2.20
C TRP A 141 12.07 -24.00 2.56
N LEU A 142 13.35 -23.76 2.23
CA LEU A 142 14.02 -22.50 2.55
C LEU A 142 13.35 -21.31 1.86
N LYS A 143 13.01 -21.47 0.57
CA LYS A 143 12.31 -20.45 -0.22
C LYS A 143 10.98 -20.07 0.45
N SER A 144 10.17 -21.05 0.80
CA SER A 144 8.86 -20.83 1.43
C SER A 144 9.00 -20.21 2.82
N LYS A 145 9.92 -20.73 3.64
CA LYS A 145 10.12 -20.25 5.02
C LYS A 145 10.60 -18.78 5.04
N VAL A 146 11.59 -18.45 4.22
CA VAL A 146 12.09 -17.08 4.08
C VAL A 146 11.01 -16.14 3.54
N TYR A 147 10.25 -16.57 2.54
CA TYR A 147 9.17 -15.76 1.98
C TYR A 147 8.13 -15.40 3.05
N ILE A 148 7.68 -16.39 3.84
CA ILE A 148 6.70 -16.19 4.91
C ILE A 148 7.25 -15.22 5.97
N ILE A 149 8.47 -15.46 6.46
CA ILE A 149 9.08 -14.60 7.51
C ILE A 149 9.21 -13.15 7.03
N LEU A 150 9.73 -12.92 5.83
CA LEU A 150 9.89 -11.57 5.29
C LEU A 150 8.54 -10.88 5.06
N LEU A 151 7.53 -11.63 4.64
CA LEU A 151 6.18 -11.12 4.44
C LEU A 151 5.51 -10.77 5.77
N ASP A 152 5.70 -11.57 6.82
CA ASP A 152 5.18 -11.29 8.16
C ASP A 152 5.90 -10.11 8.81
N GLN A 153 7.22 -10.01 8.67
CA GLN A 153 7.98 -8.82 9.09
C GLN A 153 7.47 -7.56 8.40
N PHE A 154 7.18 -7.64 7.10
CA PHE A 154 6.58 -6.52 6.38
C PHE A 154 5.18 -6.18 6.91
N LYS A 155 4.31 -7.16 7.13
CA LYS A 155 2.96 -6.93 7.71
C LYS A 155 3.03 -6.27 9.08
N GLN A 156 3.95 -6.70 9.94
CA GLN A 156 4.18 -6.09 11.25
C GLN A 156 4.63 -4.63 11.11
N SER A 157 5.60 -4.35 10.23
CA SER A 157 6.07 -2.99 9.97
C SER A 157 4.94 -2.10 9.43
N TRP A 158 4.13 -2.63 8.51
CA TRP A 158 2.97 -1.93 7.95
C TRP A 158 1.92 -1.63 9.02
N TYR A 159 1.60 -2.59 9.89
CA TYR A 159 0.65 -2.38 10.99
C TYR A 159 1.14 -1.28 11.95
N SER A 160 2.44 -1.30 12.28
CA SER A 160 3.07 -0.25 13.08
C SER A 160 2.93 1.12 12.42
N GLU A 161 3.26 1.24 11.12
CA GLU A 161 3.10 2.50 10.39
C GLU A 161 1.64 2.99 10.36
N VAL A 162 0.67 2.10 10.17
CA VAL A 162 -0.76 2.45 10.18
C VAL A 162 -1.21 2.98 11.55
N HIS A 163 -0.76 2.37 12.64
CA HIS A 163 -1.21 2.71 13.99
C HIS A 163 -0.55 3.96 14.57
N TYR A 164 0.75 4.15 14.31
CA TYR A 164 1.53 5.24 14.89
C TYR A 164 1.62 6.48 13.98
N SER A 165 1.33 6.36 12.69
CA SER A 165 1.33 7.52 11.80
C SER A 165 0.16 8.46 12.09
N PRO A 166 0.38 9.78 12.21
CA PRO A 166 -0.70 10.73 12.40
C PRO A 166 -1.67 10.78 11.21
N LYS A 167 -1.22 10.38 10.01
CA LYS A 167 -2.07 10.23 8.82
C LYS A 167 -2.94 8.98 8.87
N GLY A 168 -2.54 7.96 9.63
CA GLY A 168 -3.24 6.68 9.73
C GLY A 168 -4.47 6.67 10.64
N LEU A 169 -4.79 7.77 11.33
CA LEU A 169 -5.79 7.76 12.41
C LEU A 169 -7.21 7.38 11.97
N ASN A 170 -7.69 7.94 10.85
CA ASN A 170 -8.97 7.55 10.28
C ASN A 170 -8.84 6.28 9.44
N TYR A 171 -7.69 6.09 8.80
CA TYR A 171 -7.38 4.93 7.97
C TYR A 171 -7.43 3.60 8.73
N ARG A 172 -6.85 3.55 9.93
CA ARG A 172 -6.79 2.36 10.80
C ARG A 172 -8.15 1.89 11.27
N ILE A 173 -9.18 2.74 11.24
CA ILE A 173 -10.53 2.40 11.71
C ILE A 173 -11.15 1.35 10.80
N PHE A 174 -11.03 1.53 9.48
CA PHE A 174 -11.60 0.61 8.50
C PHE A 174 -10.57 -0.36 7.92
N LYS A 175 -9.29 0.02 7.82
CA LYS A 175 -8.25 -0.84 7.26
C LYS A 175 -7.56 -1.68 8.34
N LYS A 176 -8.09 -2.89 8.57
CA LYS A 176 -7.57 -3.85 9.57
C LYS A 176 -6.57 -4.86 9.00
N SER A 177 -6.67 -5.19 7.72
CA SER A 177 -5.82 -6.19 7.07
C SER A 177 -5.19 -5.66 5.78
N LEU A 178 -4.00 -6.17 5.43
CA LEU A 178 -3.30 -5.85 4.20
C LEU A 178 -3.85 -6.69 3.04
N ASP A 179 -5.04 -6.35 2.56
CA ASP A 179 -5.70 -7.02 1.43
C ASP A 179 -6.10 -6.04 0.34
N PHE A 180 -6.32 -6.54 -0.88
CA PHE A 180 -6.84 -5.73 -1.97
C PHE A 180 -8.28 -5.28 -1.65
N GLU A 181 -8.51 -3.96 -1.71
CA GLU A 181 -9.81 -3.40 -1.35
C GLU A 181 -10.90 -3.74 -2.36
N LYS A 182 -12.01 -4.30 -1.86
CA LYS A 182 -13.13 -4.77 -2.70
C LYS A 182 -13.81 -3.64 -3.49
N TYR A 183 -13.87 -2.44 -2.91
CA TYR A 183 -14.50 -1.30 -3.58
C TYR A 183 -13.76 -0.89 -4.87
N LEU A 184 -12.46 -1.23 -5.00
CA LEU A 184 -11.69 -0.96 -6.22
C LEU A 184 -12.11 -1.84 -7.41
N LEU A 185 -12.77 -2.97 -7.14
CA LEU A 185 -13.34 -3.86 -8.16
C LEU A 185 -14.76 -3.46 -8.54
N THR A 186 -15.56 -3.05 -7.55
CA THR A 186 -17.01 -2.88 -7.72
C THR A 186 -17.39 -1.51 -8.27
N LEU A 187 -16.65 -0.45 -7.90
CA LEU A 187 -16.96 0.90 -8.34
C LEU A 187 -16.34 1.22 -9.71
N PRO A 188 -17.00 2.08 -10.51
CA PRO A 188 -16.39 2.69 -11.69
C PRO A 188 -15.10 3.42 -11.33
N THR A 189 -14.12 3.41 -12.24
CA THR A 189 -12.76 3.92 -11.99
C THR A 189 -12.72 5.37 -11.50
N GLN A 190 -13.65 6.23 -11.92
CA GLN A 190 -13.75 7.62 -11.46
C GLN A 190 -14.18 7.71 -9.98
N LEU A 191 -15.18 6.91 -9.58
CA LEU A 191 -15.67 6.86 -8.20
C LEU A 191 -14.66 6.18 -7.27
N CYS A 192 -13.96 5.14 -7.74
CA CYS A 192 -12.86 4.51 -7.01
C CYS A 192 -11.79 5.53 -6.60
N LYS A 193 -11.36 6.39 -7.54
CA LYS A 193 -10.33 7.40 -7.28
C LYS A 193 -10.75 8.37 -6.19
N LYS A 194 -12.02 8.79 -6.20
CA LYS A 194 -12.59 9.71 -5.21
C LYS A 194 -12.64 9.06 -3.82
N CYS A 195 -13.16 7.84 -3.75
CA CYS A 195 -13.20 7.06 -2.51
C CYS A 195 -11.80 6.81 -1.96
N CYS A 196 -10.85 6.42 -2.82
CA CYS A 196 -9.45 6.19 -2.44
C CYS A 196 -8.78 7.48 -1.94
N ASN A 197 -8.99 8.61 -2.62
CA ASN A 197 -8.47 9.92 -2.18
C ASN A 197 -9.00 10.32 -0.81
N PHE A 198 -10.28 10.06 -0.54
CA PHE A 198 -10.88 10.32 0.77
C PHE A 198 -10.29 9.40 1.85
N ARG A 199 -10.30 8.08 1.61
CA ARG A 199 -9.78 7.07 2.56
C ARG A 199 -8.32 7.31 2.93
N THR A 200 -7.50 7.73 1.97
CA THR A 200 -6.06 7.95 2.17
C THR A 200 -5.69 9.36 2.67
N GLY A 201 -6.68 10.19 3.03
CA GLY A 201 -6.44 11.54 3.55
C GLY A 201 -5.75 12.46 2.54
N ASN A 202 -6.04 12.27 1.25
CA ASN A 202 -5.54 13.13 0.16
C ASN A 202 -6.58 14.18 -0.28
N ALA A 203 -7.79 14.12 0.26
CA ALA A 203 -8.79 15.17 0.11
C ALA A 203 -8.25 16.51 0.63
N LYS A 204 -8.65 17.62 0.00
CA LYS A 204 -8.28 18.99 0.40
C LYS A 204 -9.04 19.45 1.67
N LEU A 205 -9.19 18.57 2.65
CA LEU A 205 -9.83 18.90 3.92
C LEU A 205 -8.90 19.74 4.80
N PRO A 206 -9.44 20.53 5.76
CA PRO A 206 -8.65 21.32 6.69
C PRO A 206 -7.56 20.52 7.43
N ILE A 207 -7.82 19.26 7.76
CA ILE A 207 -6.83 18.37 8.39
C ILE A 207 -5.56 18.16 7.56
N GLU A 208 -5.69 18.13 6.22
CA GLU A 208 -4.59 17.94 5.27
C GLU A 208 -4.01 19.26 4.78
N ILE A 209 -4.85 20.26 4.47
CA ILE A 209 -4.38 21.60 4.07
C ILE A 209 -3.59 22.23 5.22
N GLY A 210 -4.12 22.18 6.45
CA GLY A 210 -3.45 22.73 7.62
C GLY A 210 -2.12 22.04 7.90
N ARG A 211 -1.91 20.82 7.42
CA ARG A 211 -0.60 20.15 7.48
C ARG A 211 0.43 20.81 6.56
N TRP A 212 0.03 21.29 5.38
CA TRP A 212 0.96 21.95 4.45
C TRP A 212 1.44 23.30 4.99
N PHE A 213 0.59 23.97 5.76
CA PHE A 213 0.90 25.23 6.43
C PHE A 213 1.45 25.06 7.86
N ASN A 214 1.81 23.84 8.27
CA ASN A 214 2.31 23.53 9.62
C ASN A 214 1.42 24.01 10.78
N ILE A 215 0.10 24.09 10.57
CA ILE A 215 -0.87 24.46 11.60
C ILE A 215 -1.00 23.28 12.58
N HIS A 216 -1.01 23.56 13.89
CA HIS A 216 -1.27 22.54 14.92
C HIS A 216 -2.61 21.86 14.69
N ARG A 217 -2.68 20.55 14.95
CA ARG A 217 -3.85 19.71 14.62
C ARG A 217 -5.16 20.25 15.19
N GLU A 218 -5.12 20.71 16.44
CA GLU A 218 -6.27 21.26 17.17
C GLU A 218 -6.86 22.49 16.47
N ASN A 219 -6.01 23.25 15.79
CA ASN A 219 -6.41 24.47 15.08
C ASN A 219 -6.86 24.20 13.63
N ARG A 220 -6.87 22.94 13.18
CA ARG A 220 -7.30 22.56 11.82
C ARG A 220 -8.81 22.37 11.78
N ILE A 221 -9.53 23.44 12.06
CA ILE A 221 -11.00 23.44 12.20
C ILE A 221 -11.71 23.43 10.85
N CYS A 222 -12.94 22.93 10.84
CA CYS A 222 -13.84 23.07 9.71
C CYS A 222 -14.23 24.54 9.51
N LYS A 223 -14.09 25.04 8.28
CA LYS A 223 -14.48 26.42 7.92
C LYS A 223 -15.94 26.55 7.46
N LEU A 224 -16.63 25.42 7.25
CA LEU A 224 -17.98 25.38 6.69
C LEU A 224 -19.06 25.27 7.76
N CYS A 225 -18.75 24.70 8.93
CA CYS A 225 -19.68 24.59 10.03
C CYS A 225 -19.25 25.45 11.21
N THR A 226 -20.22 25.81 12.06
CA THR A 226 -20.01 26.57 13.28
C THR A 226 -19.54 25.71 14.47
N CYS A 227 -19.26 24.43 14.24
CA CYS A 227 -18.95 23.48 15.32
C CYS A 227 -17.56 23.70 15.94
N ASN A 228 -16.66 24.48 15.32
CA ASN A 228 -15.27 24.69 15.75
C ASN A 228 -14.50 23.38 16.08
N GLU A 229 -14.93 22.25 15.52
CA GLU A 229 -14.27 20.96 15.63
C GLU A 229 -13.24 20.77 14.51
N ILE A 230 -12.31 19.83 14.71
CA ILE A 230 -11.30 19.45 13.72
C ILE A 230 -11.97 19.00 12.43
N GLY A 231 -11.62 19.65 11.32
CA GLY A 231 -12.16 19.38 9.98
C GLY A 231 -11.57 18.13 9.34
N ASP A 232 -11.84 16.96 9.94
CA ASP A 232 -11.40 15.65 9.47
C ASP A 232 -12.49 14.90 8.68
N GLU A 233 -12.12 13.74 8.13
CA GLU A 233 -13.03 12.90 7.35
C GLU A 233 -14.31 12.52 8.12
N PHE A 234 -14.19 12.30 9.43
CA PHE A 234 -15.31 11.91 10.28
C PHE A 234 -16.29 13.07 10.47
N LEU A 235 -15.80 14.27 10.77
CA LEU A 235 -16.62 15.47 10.94
C LEU A 235 -17.43 15.73 9.67
N TYR A 236 -16.76 15.78 8.51
CA TYR A 236 -17.42 16.08 7.25
C TYR A 236 -18.53 15.08 6.90
N LEU A 237 -18.30 13.78 7.17
CA LEU A 237 -19.28 12.74 6.86
C LEU A 237 -20.46 12.69 7.82
N PHE A 238 -20.26 12.94 9.12
CA PHE A 238 -21.29 12.67 10.12
C PHE A 238 -21.82 13.88 10.87
N LYS A 239 -20.98 14.87 11.15
CA LYS A 239 -21.29 15.94 12.11
C LYS A 239 -21.41 17.32 11.49
N CYS A 240 -20.81 17.55 10.31
CA CYS A 240 -20.79 18.86 9.68
C CYS A 240 -22.23 19.37 9.47
N THR A 241 -22.50 20.58 9.96
CA THR A 241 -23.81 21.23 9.96
C THR A 241 -24.03 22.16 8.76
N ASP A 242 -23.09 22.23 7.82
CA ASP A 242 -23.31 22.93 6.55
C ASP A 242 -24.56 22.39 5.85
N VAL A 243 -25.43 23.30 5.41
CA VAL A 243 -26.77 22.97 4.88
C VAL A 243 -26.68 22.04 3.66
N TYR A 244 -25.73 22.25 2.76
CA TYR A 244 -25.59 21.43 1.56
C TYR A 244 -25.08 20.03 1.90
N ILE A 245 -24.09 19.94 2.79
CA ILE A 245 -23.53 18.66 3.24
C ILE A 245 -24.59 17.87 4.04
N SER A 246 -25.31 18.54 4.93
CA SER A 246 -26.37 17.93 5.74
C SER A 246 -27.50 17.38 4.87
N ASN A 247 -27.99 18.17 3.90
CA ASN A 247 -29.03 17.72 2.96
C ASN A 247 -28.54 16.54 2.10
N SER A 248 -27.30 16.60 1.61
CA SER A 248 -26.70 15.50 0.86
C SER A 248 -26.55 14.24 1.72
N ARG A 249 -26.23 14.39 3.00
CA ARG A 249 -26.09 13.27 3.96
C ARG A 249 -27.42 12.54 4.13
N VAL A 250 -28.52 13.27 4.32
CA VAL A 250 -29.86 12.69 4.44
C VAL A 250 -30.30 11.97 3.17
N ARG A 251 -29.94 12.50 1.99
CA ARG A 251 -30.27 11.88 0.71
C ARG A 251 -29.48 10.62 0.41
N CYS A 252 -28.20 10.59 0.79
CA CYS A 252 -27.26 9.54 0.39
C CYS A 252 -27.08 8.43 1.44
N LEU A 253 -27.24 8.74 2.74
CA LEU A 253 -27.00 7.79 3.82
C LEU A 253 -28.30 7.29 4.47
N PRO A 254 -28.40 5.99 4.79
CA PRO A 254 -29.48 5.46 5.62
C PRO A 254 -29.55 6.13 6.99
N LYS A 255 -30.77 6.26 7.56
CA LYS A 255 -31.02 6.84 8.90
C LYS A 255 -30.12 6.24 9.99
N TYR A 256 -29.76 4.95 9.89
CA TYR A 256 -28.84 4.27 10.81
C TYR A 256 -27.48 4.98 10.98
N PHE A 257 -26.93 5.53 9.90
CA PHE A 257 -25.64 6.22 9.91
C PHE A 257 -25.75 7.68 10.37
N ILE A 258 -26.95 8.26 10.31
CA ILE A 258 -27.20 9.66 10.66
C ILE A 258 -27.45 9.80 12.17
N THR A 259 -28.23 8.89 12.76
CA THR A 259 -28.49 8.91 14.20
C THR A 259 -27.23 8.53 14.96
N ASN A 260 -26.86 9.24 16.03
CA ASN A 260 -25.73 8.93 16.93
C ASN A 260 -24.47 8.42 16.20
N PRO A 261 -23.74 9.30 15.49
CA PRO A 261 -22.56 8.91 14.73
C PRO A 261 -21.45 8.43 15.66
N ASN A 262 -20.83 7.30 15.31
CA ASN A 262 -19.73 6.73 16.08
C ASN A 262 -18.69 6.08 15.16
N VAL A 263 -17.53 5.76 15.73
CA VAL A 263 -16.39 5.15 15.02
C VAL A 263 -16.76 3.79 14.40
N VAL A 264 -17.62 3.02 15.07
CA VAL A 264 -18.09 1.71 14.56
C VAL A 264 -18.94 1.87 13.30
N LYS A 265 -19.79 2.90 13.23
CA LYS A 265 -20.58 3.25 12.04
C LYS A 265 -19.69 3.76 10.91
N PHE A 266 -18.64 4.52 11.23
CA PHE A 266 -17.62 4.92 10.25
C PHE A 266 -16.91 3.70 9.65
N GLU A 267 -16.47 2.75 10.49
CA GLU A 267 -15.89 1.50 10.03
C GLU A 267 -16.85 0.76 9.09
N LYS A 268 -18.11 0.57 9.51
CA LYS A 268 -19.12 -0.14 8.73
C LYS A 268 -19.36 0.53 7.39
N LEU A 269 -19.40 1.86 7.32
CA LEU A 269 -19.66 2.62 6.09
C LEU A 269 -18.61 2.34 5.00
N PHE A 270 -17.33 2.27 5.39
CA PHE A 270 -16.23 2.05 4.44
C PHE A 270 -15.94 0.58 4.12
N ASN A 271 -16.54 -0.35 4.87
CA ASN A 271 -16.46 -1.80 4.64
C ASN A 271 -17.71 -2.38 3.95
N VAL A 272 -18.62 -1.52 3.48
CA VAL A 272 -19.79 -1.92 2.70
C VAL A 272 -19.38 -2.49 1.34
N THR A 273 -20.01 -3.61 0.93
CA THR A 273 -19.81 -4.22 -0.39
C THR A 273 -20.89 -3.86 -1.42
N ASN A 274 -22.03 -3.30 -0.97
CA ASN A 274 -23.15 -2.96 -1.83
C ASN A 274 -22.86 -1.74 -2.73
N ILE A 275 -22.96 -1.94 -4.05
CA ILE A 275 -22.66 -0.93 -5.09
C ILE A 275 -23.55 0.32 -4.94
N ASN A 276 -24.84 0.17 -4.64
CA ASN A 276 -25.77 1.30 -4.52
C ASN A 276 -25.41 2.18 -3.32
N GLN A 277 -24.97 1.57 -2.21
CA GLN A 277 -24.53 2.30 -1.04
C GLN A 277 -23.18 2.98 -1.29
N LEU A 278 -22.22 2.28 -1.92
CA LEU A 278 -20.93 2.85 -2.29
C LEU A 278 -21.05 4.03 -3.27
N THR A 279 -21.94 3.94 -4.25
CA THR A 279 -22.19 5.04 -5.20
C THR A 279 -22.83 6.24 -4.51
N ASN A 280 -23.76 6.02 -3.58
CA ASN A 280 -24.34 7.11 -2.77
C ASN A 280 -23.30 7.77 -1.86
N ILE A 281 -22.39 6.98 -1.26
CA ILE A 281 -21.25 7.54 -0.51
C ILE A 281 -20.39 8.40 -1.43
N CYS A 282 -20.09 7.94 -2.65
CA CYS A 282 -19.31 8.73 -3.59
C CYS A 282 -20.00 10.05 -4.00
N LYS A 283 -21.33 10.05 -4.15
CA LYS A 283 -22.10 11.29 -4.39
C LYS A 283 -21.99 12.27 -3.23
N LEU A 284 -22.03 11.78 -1.99
CA LEU A 284 -21.80 12.60 -0.79
C LEU A 284 -20.36 13.14 -0.75
N LEU A 285 -19.37 12.33 -1.14
CA LEU A 285 -17.99 12.78 -1.23
C LEU A 285 -17.81 13.88 -2.28
N ASP A 286 -18.54 13.82 -3.39
CA ASP A 286 -18.52 14.87 -4.42
C ASP A 286 -19.05 16.20 -3.89
N THR A 287 -20.19 16.20 -3.22
CA THR A 287 -20.74 17.43 -2.63
C THR A 287 -19.80 18.01 -1.57
N ILE A 288 -19.15 17.15 -0.77
CA ILE A 288 -18.13 17.59 0.19
C ILE A 288 -16.93 18.22 -0.54
N PHE A 289 -16.41 17.57 -1.59
CA PHE A 289 -15.25 18.08 -2.33
C PHE A 289 -15.53 19.39 -3.04
N GLU A 290 -16.68 19.53 -3.69
CA GLU A 290 -17.11 20.77 -4.34
C GLU A 290 -17.20 21.89 -3.31
N ARG A 291 -17.88 21.65 -2.19
CA ARG A 291 -18.08 22.67 -1.16
C ARG A 291 -16.77 23.10 -0.51
N VAL A 292 -15.87 22.16 -0.23
CA VAL A 292 -14.55 22.47 0.34
C VAL A 292 -13.67 23.21 -0.68
N SER A 293 -13.77 22.89 -1.97
CA SER A 293 -13.01 23.59 -3.02
C SER A 293 -13.51 25.02 -3.27
N SER A 294 -14.80 25.30 -3.04
CA SER A 294 -15.37 26.64 -3.23
C SER A 294 -14.90 27.69 -2.22
N LEU A 295 -14.21 27.28 -1.15
CA LEU A 295 -13.63 28.16 -0.13
C LEU A 295 -12.18 28.56 -0.41
N GLY A 296 -11.57 28.00 -1.46
CA GLY A 296 -10.14 28.12 -1.76
C GLY A 296 -9.86 28.88 -3.03
#